data_AF-A0A1T5BTP1-F1
#
_entry.id   AF-A0A1T5BTP1-F1
#
_cell.length_a   1.000
_cell.length_b   1.000
_cell.length_c   1.000
_cell.angle_alpha   90.00
_cell.angle_beta   90.00
_cell.angle_gamma   90.00
#
_symmetry.space_group_name_H-M   'P 1'
#
loop_
_entity.id
_entity.type
_entity.pdbx_description
1 polymer ?
#
loop_
_entity_poly.entity_id
_entity_poly.type
_entity_poly.pdbx_seq_one_letter_code
_entity_poly.pdbx_strand_id
1 'polypeptide(L)'
;MSWLSLAASAAQWAFTGIKSSVDQSRAIKARETAAEHNLKLATLQAKIAKAQKDGEWEVEAVKNSGWKDEAMFVIVMLPLVLCFVPGCAHFVVDGFTSLDASLPEWWRWMVMCTVGVSYGLKPLTKLKNLRKLK
;
A
#
# COMPACT_ATOMS: atom_id res chain seq x y z
N MET A 1 20.00 -58.59 -51.30
CA MET A 1 19.37 -57.45 -50.58
C MET A 1 19.87 -57.49 -49.15
N SER A 2 20.71 -56.52 -48.77
CA SER A 2 21.59 -56.60 -47.58
C SER A 2 20.85 -56.18 -46.30
N TRP A 3 20.65 -57.11 -45.38
CA TRP A 3 20.08 -56.88 -44.04
C TRP A 3 20.85 -55.81 -43.21
N LEU A 4 22.12 -55.56 -43.55
CA LEU A 4 22.94 -54.54 -42.91
C LEU A 4 22.43 -53.11 -43.17
N SER A 5 21.80 -52.85 -44.33
CA SER A 5 21.22 -51.52 -44.61
C SER A 5 19.92 -51.27 -43.84
N LEU A 6 19.20 -52.33 -43.47
CA LEU A 6 18.00 -52.26 -42.63
C LEU A 6 18.34 -52.06 -41.15
N ALA A 7 19.43 -52.68 -40.68
CA ALA A 7 19.94 -52.46 -39.34
C ALA A 7 20.44 -51.02 -39.14
N ALA A 8 21.13 -50.47 -40.14
CA ALA A 8 21.62 -49.09 -40.11
C ALA A 8 20.47 -48.07 -40.06
N SER A 9 19.42 -48.24 -40.87
CA SER A 9 18.26 -47.35 -40.88
C SER A 9 17.41 -47.47 -39.61
N ALA A 10 17.31 -48.67 -39.02
CA ALA A 10 16.66 -48.87 -37.71
C ALA A 10 17.42 -48.18 -36.56
N ALA A 11 18.76 -48.28 -36.54
CA ALA A 11 19.59 -47.58 -35.56
C ALA A 11 19.49 -46.05 -35.71
N GLN A 12 19.44 -45.57 -36.95
CA GLN A 12 19.30 -44.15 -37.24
C GLN A 12 17.92 -43.62 -36.79
N TRP A 13 16.85 -44.39 -37.00
CA TRP A 13 15.50 -44.05 -36.52
C TRP A 13 15.42 -44.03 -34.99
N ALA A 14 16.00 -45.04 -34.32
CA ALA A 14 16.07 -45.11 -32.86
C ALA A 14 16.86 -43.92 -32.27
N PHE A 15 18.01 -43.58 -32.85
CA PHE A 15 18.80 -42.43 -32.43
C PHE A 15 18.05 -41.10 -32.64
N THR A 16 17.35 -40.94 -33.77
CA THR A 16 16.53 -39.75 -34.03
C THR A 16 15.35 -39.61 -33.07
N GLY A 17 14.71 -40.72 -32.67
CA GLY A 17 13.63 -40.71 -31.69
C GLY A 17 14.09 -40.37 -30.27
N ILE A 18 15.27 -40.86 -29.88
CA ILE A 18 15.89 -40.48 -28.59
C ILE A 18 16.28 -39.00 -28.60
N LYS A 19 16.89 -38.53 -29.70
CA LYS A 19 17.27 -37.13 -29.87
C LYS A 19 16.07 -36.18 -29.81
N SER A 20 14.99 -36.51 -30.52
CA SER A 20 13.77 -35.68 -30.53
C SER A 20 13.09 -35.61 -29.17
N SER A 21 13.07 -36.70 -28.39
CA SER A 21 12.53 -36.73 -27.02
C SER A 21 13.34 -35.87 -26.04
N VAL A 22 14.68 -35.87 -26.18
CA VAL A 22 15.58 -35.00 -25.40
C VAL A 22 15.40 -33.53 -25.79
N ASP A 23 15.29 -33.23 -27.08
CA ASP A 23 15.07 -31.86 -27.56
C ASP A 23 13.69 -31.33 -27.12
N GLN A 24 12.66 -32.19 -27.11
CA GLN A 24 11.32 -31.86 -26.61
C GLN A 24 11.33 -31.58 -25.10
N SER A 25 12.07 -32.37 -24.31
CA SER A 25 12.25 -32.15 -22.86
C SER A 25 13.01 -30.86 -22.54
N ARG A 26 14.00 -30.50 -23.36
CA ARG A 26 14.74 -29.23 -23.25
C ARG A 26 13.85 -28.04 -23.62
N ALA A 27 13.01 -28.16 -24.65
CA ALA A 27 12.05 -27.14 -25.05
C ALA A 27 10.99 -26.88 -23.96
N ILE A 28 10.53 -27.93 -23.26
CA ILE A 28 9.59 -27.79 -22.14
C ILE A 28 10.24 -27.07 -20.96
N LYS A 29 11.45 -27.48 -20.55
CA LYS A 29 12.19 -26.81 -19.47
C LYS A 29 12.52 -25.35 -19.77
N ALA A 30 12.85 -25.03 -21.03
CA ALA A 30 13.09 -23.66 -21.47
C ALA A 30 11.81 -22.79 -21.41
N ARG A 31 10.64 -23.39 -21.67
CA ARG A 31 9.34 -22.71 -21.54
C ARG A 31 8.96 -22.49 -20.07
N GLU A 32 9.24 -23.47 -19.20
CA GLU A 32 9.00 -23.36 -17.76
C GLU A 32 9.87 -22.26 -17.13
N THR A 33 11.17 -22.22 -17.44
CA THR A 33 12.06 -21.16 -16.93
C THR A 33 11.68 -19.78 -17.46
N ALA A 34 11.28 -19.67 -18.73
CA ALA A 34 10.76 -18.43 -19.30
C ALA A 34 9.45 -17.99 -18.64
N ALA A 35 8.52 -18.93 -18.37
CA ALA A 35 7.28 -18.65 -17.67
C ALA A 35 7.54 -18.19 -16.22
N GLU A 36 8.42 -18.87 -15.49
CA GLU A 36 8.82 -18.46 -14.14
C GLU A 36 9.48 -17.08 -14.12
N HIS A 37 10.35 -16.80 -15.08
CA HIS A 37 11.00 -15.49 -15.19
C HIS A 37 9.97 -14.39 -15.46
N ASN A 38 9.02 -14.62 -16.35
CA ASN A 38 7.93 -13.69 -16.65
C ASN A 38 7.02 -13.46 -15.43
N LEU A 39 6.71 -14.50 -14.66
CA LEU A 39 5.95 -14.36 -13.41
C LEU A 39 6.72 -13.57 -12.34
N LYS A 40 8.03 -13.80 -12.21
CA LYS A 40 8.91 -13.02 -11.31
C LYS A 40 8.97 -11.56 -11.73
N LEU A 41 9.09 -11.27 -13.02
CA LEU A 41 9.06 -9.90 -13.54
C LEU A 41 7.71 -9.23 -13.29
N ALA A 42 6.59 -9.91 -13.56
CA ALA A 42 5.25 -9.37 -13.32
C ALA A 42 4.98 -9.08 -11.84
N THR A 43 5.42 -9.96 -10.93
CA THR A 43 5.29 -9.74 -9.49
C THR A 43 6.18 -8.59 -8.98
N LEU A 44 7.39 -8.45 -9.52
CA LEU A 44 8.27 -7.32 -9.21
C LEU A 44 7.68 -6.00 -9.73
N GLN A 45 7.21 -5.97 -10.98
CA GLN A 45 6.54 -4.80 -11.57
C GLN A 45 5.29 -4.41 -10.77
N ALA A 46 4.47 -5.38 -10.33
CA ALA A 46 3.32 -5.10 -9.48
C ALA A 46 3.70 -4.52 -8.10
N LYS A 47 4.82 -4.98 -7.51
CA LYS A 47 5.36 -4.41 -6.27
C LYS A 47 5.89 -2.99 -6.48
N ILE A 48 6.61 -2.75 -7.58
CA ILE A 48 7.12 -1.42 -7.94
C ILE A 48 5.95 -0.45 -8.19
N ALA A 49 4.95 -0.86 -8.95
CA ALA A 49 3.77 -0.06 -9.24
C ALA A 49 2.97 0.28 -7.96
N LYS A 50 2.85 -0.66 -7.01
CA LYS A 50 2.25 -0.37 -5.69
C LYS A 50 3.08 0.64 -4.91
N ALA A 51 4.39 0.44 -4.82
CA ALA A 51 5.28 1.36 -4.12
C ALA A 51 5.30 2.76 -4.75
N GLN A 52 5.20 2.85 -6.08
CA GLN A 52 5.07 4.12 -6.81
C GLN A 52 3.73 4.81 -6.50
N LYS A 53 2.61 4.08 -6.56
CA LYS A 53 1.30 4.63 -6.20
C LYS A 53 1.23 5.09 -4.75
N ASP A 54 1.83 4.35 -3.83
CA ASP A 54 1.92 4.74 -2.42
C ASP A 54 2.77 6.01 -2.28
N GLY A 55 3.89 6.10 -3.00
CA GLY A 55 4.74 7.30 -3.03
C GLY A 55 4.04 8.52 -3.64
N GLU A 56 3.34 8.35 -4.76
CA GLU A 56 2.54 9.39 -5.39
C GLU A 56 1.41 9.87 -4.48
N TRP A 57 0.76 8.95 -3.76
CA TRP A 57 -0.27 9.27 -2.78
C TRP A 57 0.28 10.10 -1.62
N GLU A 58 1.45 9.73 -1.08
CA GLU A 58 2.11 10.50 -0.02
C GLU A 58 2.55 11.88 -0.51
N VAL A 59 3.08 11.99 -1.73
CA VAL A 59 3.47 13.28 -2.33
C VAL A 59 2.25 14.16 -2.58
N GLU A 60 1.14 13.60 -3.04
CA GLU A 60 -0.11 14.34 -3.26
C GLU A 60 -0.78 14.75 -1.95
N ALA A 61 -0.66 13.93 -0.89
CA ALA A 61 -1.12 14.28 0.44
C ALA A 61 -0.32 15.46 1.03
N VAL A 62 0.99 15.49 0.83
CA VAL A 62 1.84 16.62 1.24
C VAL A 62 1.56 17.86 0.38
N LYS A 63 1.31 17.72 -0.93
CA LYS A 63 0.92 18.86 -1.77
C LYS A 63 -0.45 19.43 -1.40
N ASN A 64 -1.37 18.58 -0.96
CA ASN A 64 -2.70 18.99 -0.47
C ASN A 64 -2.70 19.38 1.01
N SER A 65 -1.54 19.45 1.68
CA SER A 65 -1.45 20.07 3.00
C SER A 65 -1.73 21.57 2.84
N GLY A 66 -3.00 21.92 2.85
CA GLY A 66 -3.47 23.29 2.75
C GLY A 66 -3.54 23.96 4.13
N TRP A 67 -3.87 25.25 4.11
CA TRP A 67 -4.11 26.07 5.30
C TRP A 67 -5.15 25.47 6.28
N LYS A 68 -5.98 24.51 5.84
CA LYS A 68 -7.00 23.85 6.66
C LYS A 68 -6.40 23.16 7.89
N ASP A 69 -5.27 22.47 7.74
CA ASP A 69 -4.63 21.76 8.85
C ASP A 69 -4.00 22.75 9.85
N GLU A 70 -3.44 23.84 9.35
CA GLU A 70 -2.92 24.95 10.18
C GLU A 70 -4.05 25.69 10.91
N ALA A 71 -5.16 25.96 10.24
CA ALA A 71 -6.33 26.60 10.85
C ALA A 71 -6.91 25.76 12.00
N MET A 72 -6.93 24.43 11.82
CA MET A 72 -7.45 23.53 12.86
C MET A 72 -6.46 23.37 14.02
N PHE A 73 -5.15 23.41 13.76
CA PHE A 73 -4.16 23.57 14.81
C PHE A 73 -4.37 24.86 15.60
N VAL A 74 -4.59 25.99 14.93
CA VAL A 74 -4.86 27.28 15.59
C VAL A 74 -6.13 27.20 16.43
N ILE A 75 -7.24 26.66 15.90
CA ILE A 75 -8.51 26.52 16.65
C ILE A 75 -8.33 25.69 17.92
N VAL A 76 -7.54 24.61 17.87
CA VAL A 76 -7.30 23.75 19.04
C VAL A 76 -6.30 24.36 20.02
N MET A 77 -5.23 25.00 19.54
CA MET A 77 -4.18 25.57 20.38
C MET A 77 -4.55 26.92 21.01
N LEU A 78 -5.39 27.72 20.35
CA LEU A 78 -5.81 29.03 20.85
C LEU A 78 -6.40 28.96 22.28
N PRO A 79 -7.39 28.10 22.60
CA PRO A 79 -7.91 28.01 23.97
C PRO A 79 -6.87 27.46 24.96
N LEU A 80 -5.96 26.57 24.52
CA LEU A 80 -4.86 26.06 25.35
C LEU A 80 -3.91 27.18 25.77
N VAL A 81 -3.53 28.08 24.85
CA VAL A 81 -2.66 29.22 25.13
C VAL A 81 -3.38 30.26 25.99
N LEU A 82 -4.66 30.53 25.74
CA LEU A 82 -5.47 31.49 26.51
C LEU A 82 -5.59 31.11 27.99
N CYS A 83 -5.55 29.82 28.34
CA CYS A 83 -5.54 29.37 29.73
C CYS A 83 -4.30 29.81 30.53
N PHE A 84 -3.17 30.09 29.86
CA PHE A 84 -1.94 30.55 30.52
C PHE A 84 -1.85 32.08 30.62
N VAL A 85 -2.73 32.81 29.93
CA VAL A 85 -2.77 34.28 29.99
C VAL A 85 -3.66 34.71 31.17
N PRO A 86 -3.12 35.40 32.19
CA PRO A 86 -3.89 35.83 33.35
C PRO A 86 -5.00 36.80 32.91
N GLY A 87 -6.23 36.54 33.35
CA GLY A 87 -7.42 37.34 32.99
C GLY A 87 -8.16 36.90 31.74
N CYS A 88 -7.63 35.98 30.92
CA CYS A 88 -8.31 35.48 29.72
C CYS A 88 -8.95 34.09 29.90
N ALA A 89 -8.65 33.40 30.99
CA ALA A 89 -9.16 32.04 31.24
C ALA A 89 -10.69 31.95 31.30
N HIS A 90 -11.39 33.01 31.76
CA HIS A 90 -12.85 33.00 31.84
C HIS A 90 -13.51 32.89 30.46
N PHE A 91 -12.94 33.51 29.42
CA PHE A 91 -13.48 33.43 28.06
C PHE A 91 -13.49 32.00 27.51
N VAL A 92 -12.50 31.20 27.90
CA VAL A 92 -12.40 29.79 27.50
C VAL A 92 -13.48 28.98 28.22
N VAL A 93 -13.65 29.17 29.52
CA VAL A 93 -14.66 28.48 30.33
C VAL A 93 -16.07 28.82 29.85
N ASP A 94 -16.39 30.11 29.75
CA ASP A 94 -17.71 30.59 29.33
C ASP A 94 -18.04 30.14 27.90
N GLY A 95 -17.04 30.12 27.02
CA GLY A 95 -17.17 29.61 25.66
C GLY A 95 -17.53 28.12 25.62
N PHE A 96 -16.82 27.27 26.37
CA PHE A 96 -17.12 25.84 26.42
C PHE A 96 -18.47 25.55 27.10
N THR A 97 -18.82 26.26 28.16
CA THR A 97 -20.14 26.15 28.80
C THR A 97 -21.26 26.54 27.85
N SER A 98 -21.09 27.62 27.09
CA SER A 98 -22.06 28.06 26.08
C SER A 98 -22.21 27.04 24.94
N LEU A 99 -21.10 26.43 24.51
CA LEU A 99 -21.12 25.35 23.51
C LEU A 99 -21.88 24.12 24.01
N ASP A 100 -21.64 23.69 25.24
CA ASP A 100 -22.28 22.50 25.80
C ASP A 100 -23.79 22.71 26.04
N ALA A 101 -24.18 23.93 26.46
CA ALA A 101 -25.58 24.26 26.73
C ALA A 101 -26.40 24.57 25.46
N SER A 102 -25.78 25.19 24.45
CA SER A 102 -26.51 25.68 23.27
C SER A 102 -26.54 24.67 22.11
N LEU A 103 -25.58 23.74 22.03
CA LEU A 103 -25.54 22.78 20.93
C LEU A 103 -26.30 21.49 21.27
N PRO A 104 -27.22 21.05 20.40
CA PRO A 104 -27.83 19.72 20.50
C PRO A 104 -26.78 18.60 20.44
N GLU A 105 -27.02 17.51 21.19
CA GLU A 105 -26.06 16.40 21.32
C GLU A 105 -25.71 15.75 19.98
N TRP A 106 -26.71 15.52 19.12
CA TRP A 106 -26.51 14.91 17.80
C TRP A 106 -25.53 15.71 16.91
N TRP A 107 -25.50 17.04 17.06
CA TRP A 107 -24.62 17.88 16.26
C TRP A 107 -23.16 17.78 16.71
N ARG A 108 -22.93 17.73 18.03
CA ARG A 108 -21.59 17.50 18.59
C ARG A 108 -21.01 16.17 18.11
N TRP A 109 -21.80 15.10 18.11
CA TRP A 109 -21.35 13.80 17.59
C TRP A 109 -20.97 13.85 16.11
N MET A 110 -21.74 14.55 15.27
CA MET A 110 -21.39 14.72 13.84
C MET A 110 -20.09 15.48 13.63
N VAL A 111 -19.85 16.56 14.40
CA VAL A 111 -18.59 17.32 14.34
C VAL A 111 -17.41 16.43 14.76
N MET A 112 -17.54 15.70 15.87
CA MET A 112 -16.49 14.78 16.35
C MET A 112 -16.17 13.68 15.34
N CYS A 113 -17.19 13.09 14.70
CA CYS A 113 -17.01 12.11 13.62
C CYS A 113 -16.29 12.73 12.40
N THR A 114 -16.66 13.94 12.00
CA THR A 114 -16.07 14.62 10.83
C THR A 114 -14.60 14.95 11.06
N VAL A 115 -14.25 15.43 12.27
CA VAL A 115 -12.87 15.69 12.68
C VAL A 115 -12.08 14.37 12.76
N GLY A 116 -12.66 13.32 13.35
CA GLY A 116 -12.03 12.00 13.44
C GLY A 116 -11.72 11.35 12.09
N VAL A 117 -12.60 11.54 11.09
CA VAL A 117 -12.36 11.09 9.71
C VAL A 117 -11.30 11.95 9.02
N SER A 118 -11.30 13.27 9.26
CA SER A 118 -10.36 14.20 8.62
C SER A 118 -8.90 13.98 9.05
N TYR A 119 -8.65 13.76 10.35
CA TYR A 119 -7.31 13.58 10.92
C TYR A 119 -6.93 12.12 11.17
N GLY A 120 -7.55 11.19 10.44
CA GLY A 120 -7.59 9.76 10.75
C GLY A 120 -6.27 9.10 11.23
N LEU A 121 -6.43 7.99 11.96
CA LEU A 121 -5.41 7.25 12.72
C LEU A 121 -4.32 6.52 11.88
N LYS A 122 -4.09 6.92 10.62
CA LYS A 122 -3.06 6.33 9.73
C LYS A 122 -1.68 6.12 10.40
N PRO A 123 -1.15 7.03 11.25
CA PRO A 123 0.11 6.78 11.93
C PRO A 123 0.06 5.61 12.93
N LEU A 124 -1.10 5.31 13.53
CA LEU A 124 -1.23 4.24 14.53
C LEU A 124 -1.23 2.84 13.89
N THR A 125 -1.76 2.69 12.68
CA THR A 125 -1.68 1.42 11.94
C THR A 125 -0.25 1.10 11.51
N LYS A 126 0.54 2.10 11.11
CA LYS A 126 1.97 1.94 10.81
C LYS A 126 2.77 1.54 12.07
N LEU A 127 2.49 2.17 13.21
CA LEU A 127 3.11 1.85 14.50
C LEU A 127 2.79 0.41 14.97
N LYS A 128 1.54 -0.05 14.80
CA LYS A 128 1.12 -1.42 15.13
C LYS A 128 1.87 -2.48 14.32
N ASN A 129 2.16 -2.19 13.05
CA ASN A 129 2.93 -3.10 12.19
C ASN A 129 4.41 -3.12 12.56
N LEU A 130 5.00 -1.98 12.93
CA LEU A 130 6.39 -1.91 13.40
C LEU A 130 6.62 -2.68 14.71
N ARG A 131 5.64 -2.69 15.62
CA ARG A 131 5.72 -3.47 16.86
C ARG A 131 5.68 -4.99 16.62
N LYS A 132 5.13 -5.46 15.49
CA LYS A 132 5.09 -6.90 15.14
C LYS A 132 6.39 -7.41 14.51
N LEU A 133 7.31 -6.51 14.17
CA LEU A 133 8.60 -6.84 13.54
C LEU A 133 9.75 -6.91 14.56
N LYS A 134 9.45 -6.74 15.85
CA LYS A 134 10.39 -6.85 16.97
C LYS A 134 10.01 -8.06 17.80
#